data_AF-A0A148N794-F1
#
_entry.id   AF-A0A148N794-F1
#
_cell.length_a   1.000
_cell.length_b   1.000
_cell.length_c   1.000
_cell.angle_alpha   90.00
_cell.angle_beta   90.00
_cell.angle_gamma   90.00
#
_symmetry.space_group_name_H-M   'P 1'
#
loop_
_entity.id
_entity.type
_entity.pdbx_description
1 polymer ?
#
loop_
_entity_poly.entity_id
_entity_poly.type
_entity_poly.pdbx_seq_one_letter_code
_entity_poly.pdbx_strand_id
1 'polypeptide(L)'
;MSLSSHFFKLVRLLRQENRRHLRELEADRVDFKRRQKEMELSLEMARRKRLLEMEFELERIKRQQQTDLEQLESKLDQDLRDYQRYLKAVDDLQDQIRQSFTHAPDVIVLTIHHHAKQLLDQMWSTDDLHERLQREREFVKFLTTVYEDTLQSQPGDSQPLLPRRALKLILNNP
;
A
#
# COMPACT_ATOMS: atom_id res chain seq x y z
N MET A 1 -52.06 -83.99 30.92
CA MET A 1 -51.22 -82.80 31.21
C MET A 1 -50.87 -82.12 29.90
N SER A 2 -51.32 -80.90 29.55
CA SER A 2 -50.67 -80.16 28.43
C SER A 2 -51.01 -78.67 28.23
N LEU A 3 -52.22 -78.19 28.53
CA LEU A 3 -52.61 -76.80 28.20
C LEU A 3 -51.93 -75.73 29.06
N SER A 4 -51.78 -76.00 30.37
CA SER A 4 -51.07 -75.10 31.29
C SER A 4 -49.59 -74.95 30.92
N SER A 5 -48.92 -76.02 30.51
CA SER A 5 -47.50 -76.01 30.11
C SER A 5 -47.26 -75.17 28.84
N HIS A 6 -48.16 -75.22 27.86
CA HIS A 6 -48.05 -74.44 26.63
C HIS A 6 -48.28 -72.94 26.88
N PHE A 7 -49.24 -72.58 27.73
CA PHE A 7 -49.47 -71.19 28.13
C PHE A 7 -48.26 -70.60 28.86
N PHE A 8 -47.70 -71.33 29.83
CA PHE A 8 -46.48 -70.88 30.54
C PHE A 8 -45.27 -70.75 29.61
N LYS A 9 -45.12 -71.62 28.61
CA LYS A 9 -44.07 -71.48 27.57
C LYS A 9 -44.27 -70.23 26.72
N LEU A 10 -45.50 -69.95 26.26
CA LEU A 10 -45.81 -68.78 25.44
C LEU A 10 -45.54 -67.48 26.20
N VAL A 11 -46.01 -67.38 27.45
CA VAL A 11 -45.76 -66.22 28.32
C VAL A 11 -44.26 -66.04 28.57
N ARG A 12 -43.50 -67.13 28.74
CA ARG A 12 -42.05 -67.08 28.92
C ARG A 12 -41.34 -66.56 27.66
N LEU A 13 -41.75 -67.02 26.47
CA LEU A 13 -41.21 -66.58 25.18
C LEU A 13 -41.50 -65.10 24.93
N LEU A 14 -42.75 -64.66 25.12
CA LEU A 14 -43.13 -63.24 25.00
C LEU A 14 -42.36 -62.35 25.98
N ARG A 15 -42.17 -62.80 27.23
CA ARG A 15 -41.32 -62.08 28.20
C ARG A 15 -39.85 -62.07 27.83
N GLN A 16 -39.36 -63.04 27.07
CA GLN A 16 -37.97 -63.10 26.62
C GLN A 16 -37.76 -62.18 25.41
N GLU A 17 -38.72 -62.18 24.49
CA GLU A 17 -38.71 -61.34 23.29
C GLU A 17 -38.89 -59.86 23.63
N ASN A 18 -39.82 -59.52 24.51
CA ASN A 18 -39.96 -58.16 25.04
C ASN A 18 -38.68 -57.69 25.77
N ARG A 19 -38.04 -58.58 26.54
CA ARG A 19 -36.74 -58.28 27.16
C ARG A 19 -35.60 -58.10 26.14
N ARG A 20 -35.65 -58.76 24.98
CA ARG A 20 -34.68 -58.56 23.90
C ARG A 20 -34.92 -57.21 23.23
N HIS A 21 -36.16 -56.91 22.85
CA HIS A 21 -36.50 -55.63 22.25
C HIS A 21 -36.18 -54.44 23.16
N LEU A 22 -36.43 -54.53 24.47
CA LEU A 22 -36.04 -53.47 25.40
C LEU A 22 -34.52 -53.25 25.44
N ARG A 23 -33.73 -54.33 25.39
CA ARG A 23 -32.26 -54.23 25.33
C ARG A 23 -31.76 -53.66 24.02
N GLU A 24 -32.39 -54.01 22.90
CA GLU A 24 -32.09 -53.45 21.58
C GLU A 24 -32.37 -51.94 21.55
N LEU A 25 -33.54 -51.52 22.02
CA LEU A 25 -33.90 -50.09 22.11
C LEU A 25 -32.96 -49.31 23.04
N GLU A 26 -32.55 -49.90 24.17
CA GLU A 26 -31.56 -49.30 25.07
C GLU A 26 -30.18 -49.17 24.41
N ALA A 27 -29.74 -50.21 23.69
CA ALA A 27 -28.49 -50.19 22.94
C ALA A 27 -28.51 -49.13 21.84
N ASP A 28 -29.56 -49.08 21.03
CA ASP A 28 -29.74 -48.08 19.97
C ASP A 28 -29.75 -46.66 20.54
N ARG A 29 -30.38 -46.44 21.69
CA ARG A 29 -30.41 -45.14 22.36
C ARG A 29 -29.03 -44.72 22.87
N VAL A 30 -28.25 -45.66 23.40
CA VAL A 30 -26.88 -45.40 23.85
C VAL A 30 -25.99 -45.07 22.65
N ASP A 31 -26.10 -45.84 21.56
CA ASP A 31 -25.34 -45.64 20.33
C ASP A 31 -25.69 -44.30 19.66
N PHE A 32 -26.98 -43.94 19.61
CA PHE A 32 -27.41 -42.64 19.10
C PHE A 32 -26.79 -41.48 19.88
N LYS A 33 -26.87 -41.53 21.22
CA LYS A 33 -26.26 -40.50 22.09
C LYS A 33 -24.76 -40.41 21.91
N ARG A 34 -24.09 -41.54 21.74
CA ARG A 34 -22.64 -41.58 21.50
C ARG A 34 -22.29 -40.90 20.18
N ARG A 35 -22.98 -41.27 19.08
CA ARG A 35 -22.76 -40.64 17.76
C ARG A 35 -23.05 -39.15 17.78
N GLN A 36 -24.12 -38.74 18.47
CA GLN A 36 -24.44 -37.32 18.64
C GLN A 36 -23.29 -36.58 19.32
N LYS A 37 -22.76 -37.11 20.44
CA LYS A 37 -21.65 -36.50 21.17
C LYS A 37 -20.36 -36.45 20.35
N GLU A 38 -20.06 -37.51 19.60
CA GLU A 38 -18.91 -37.56 18.70
C GLU A 38 -19.04 -36.50 17.58
N MET A 39 -20.24 -36.35 17.01
CA MET A 39 -20.52 -35.34 16.00
C MET A 39 -20.40 -33.92 16.57
N GLU A 40 -20.98 -33.65 17.74
CA GLU A 40 -20.86 -32.35 18.43
C GLU A 40 -19.39 -32.00 18.71
N LEU A 41 -18.60 -32.95 19.22
CA LEU A 41 -17.18 -32.75 19.47
C LEU A 41 -16.40 -32.48 18.17
N SER A 42 -16.73 -33.20 17.09
CA SER A 42 -16.10 -32.97 15.77
C SER A 42 -16.40 -31.58 15.23
N LEU A 43 -17.64 -31.10 15.39
CA LEU A 43 -18.07 -29.76 14.96
C LEU A 43 -17.40 -28.67 15.79
N GLU A 44 -17.28 -28.85 17.11
CA GLU A 44 -16.57 -27.91 17.97
C GLU A 44 -15.08 -27.81 17.60
N MET A 45 -14.42 -28.94 17.33
CA MET A 45 -13.03 -28.95 16.88
C MET A 45 -12.88 -28.25 15.53
N ALA A 46 -13.75 -28.54 14.56
CA ALA A 46 -13.74 -27.88 13.25
C ALA A 46 -13.97 -26.36 13.38
N ARG A 47 -14.91 -25.94 14.24
CA ARG A 47 -15.18 -24.53 14.52
C ARG A 47 -13.96 -23.85 15.15
N ARG A 48 -13.34 -24.46 16.16
CA ARG A 48 -12.14 -23.90 16.82
C ARG A 48 -10.98 -23.77 15.83
N LYS A 49 -10.75 -24.81 15.02
CA LYS A 49 -9.73 -24.76 13.97
C LYS A 49 -9.96 -23.58 13.03
N ARG A 50 -11.19 -23.42 12.55
CA ARG A 50 -11.55 -22.33 11.63
C ARG A 50 -11.42 -20.95 12.27
N LEU A 51 -11.76 -20.80 13.55
CA LEU A 51 -11.55 -19.54 14.28
C LEU A 51 -10.06 -19.18 14.35
N LEU A 52 -9.20 -20.15 14.69
CA LEU A 52 -7.75 -19.93 14.74
C LEU A 52 -7.18 -19.59 13.36
N GLU A 53 -7.63 -20.26 12.30
CA GLU A 53 -7.24 -19.94 10.92
C GLU A 53 -7.64 -18.50 10.55
N MET A 54 -8.87 -18.09 10.88
CA MET A 54 -9.33 -16.72 10.62
C MET A 54 -8.60 -15.67 11.45
N GLU A 55 -8.32 -15.94 12.73
CA GLU A 55 -7.55 -15.03 13.59
C GLU A 55 -6.13 -14.83 13.04
N PHE A 56 -5.47 -15.91 12.62
CA PHE A 56 -4.17 -15.85 11.99
C PHE A 56 -4.19 -15.06 10.68
N GLU A 57 -5.19 -15.29 9.82
CA GLU A 57 -5.35 -14.53 8.58
C GLU A 57 -5.58 -13.04 8.84
N LEU A 58 -6.41 -12.70 9.82
CA LEU A 58 -6.66 -11.31 10.21
C LEU A 58 -5.39 -10.63 10.71
N GLU A 59 -4.61 -11.30 11.57
CA GLU A 59 -3.33 -10.75 12.04
C GLU A 59 -2.33 -10.58 10.90
N ARG A 60 -2.28 -11.53 9.96
CA ARG A 60 -1.42 -11.44 8.78
C ARG A 60 -1.78 -10.24 7.93
N ILE A 61 -3.07 -10.05 7.64
CA ILE A 61 -3.57 -8.91 6.86
C ILE A 61 -3.26 -7.59 7.56
N LYS A 62 -3.53 -7.49 8.87
CA LYS A 62 -3.22 -6.29 9.66
C LYS A 62 -1.75 -5.93 9.63
N ARG A 63 -0.87 -6.93 9.80
CA ARG A 63 0.59 -6.72 9.73
C ARG A 63 1.02 -6.23 8.34
N GLN A 64 0.48 -6.82 7.28
CA GLN A 64 0.77 -6.40 5.92
C GLN A 64 0.34 -4.95 5.68
N GLN A 65 -0.90 -4.61 6.03
CA GLN A 65 -1.43 -3.25 5.87
C GLN A 65 -0.65 -2.21 6.67
N GLN A 66 -0.24 -2.56 7.89
CA GLN A 66 0.61 -1.68 8.69
C GLN A 66 1.96 -1.43 8.02
N THR A 67 2.58 -2.49 7.48
CA THR A 67 3.86 -2.38 6.77
C THR A 67 3.71 -1.52 5.52
N ASP A 68 2.64 -1.72 4.74
CA ASP A 68 2.37 -0.96 3.51
C ASP A 68 2.16 0.53 3.82
N LEU A 69 1.47 0.84 4.93
CA LEU A 69 1.25 2.20 5.39
C LEU A 69 2.56 2.87 5.83
N GLU A 70 3.39 2.20 6.64
CA GLU A 70 4.69 2.71 7.08
C GLU A 70 5.62 2.97 5.88
N GLN A 71 5.60 2.10 4.86
CA GLN A 71 6.35 2.30 3.63
C GLN A 71 5.86 3.51 2.84
N LEU A 72 4.53 3.70 2.74
CA LEU A 72 3.95 4.83 2.04
C LEU A 72 4.28 6.15 2.76
N GLU A 73 4.14 6.19 4.08
CA GLU A 73 4.49 7.35 4.90
C GLU A 73 5.97 7.70 4.74
N SER A 74 6.86 6.71 4.88
CA SER A 74 8.30 6.93 4.68
C SER A 74 8.64 7.45 3.29
N LYS A 75 7.91 6.99 2.26
CA LYS A 75 8.12 7.46 0.89
C LYS A 75 7.64 8.91 0.73
N LEU A 76 6.47 9.25 1.26
CA LEU A 76 5.96 10.62 1.22
C LEU A 76 6.86 11.60 1.97
N ASP A 77 7.37 11.22 3.14
CA ASP A 77 8.32 12.04 3.89
C ASP A 77 9.61 12.26 3.11
N GLN A 78 10.10 11.23 2.42
CA GLN A 78 11.27 11.35 1.58
C GLN A 78 11.01 12.27 0.38
N ASP A 79 9.89 12.07 -0.31
CA ASP A 79 9.48 12.90 -1.46
C ASP A 79 9.32 14.37 -1.05
N LEU A 80 8.74 14.66 0.11
CA LEU A 80 8.62 16.02 0.64
C LEU A 80 9.99 16.65 0.93
N ARG A 81 10.90 15.90 1.55
CA ARG A 81 12.26 16.38 1.83
C ARG A 81 13.03 16.68 0.55
N ASP A 82 12.89 15.85 -0.47
CA ASP A 82 13.58 16.05 -1.74
C ASP A 82 12.97 17.23 -2.52
N TYR A 83 11.65 17.38 -2.54
CA TYR A 83 10.99 18.56 -3.11
C TYR A 83 11.45 19.87 -2.45
N GLN A 84 11.53 19.90 -1.11
CA GLN A 84 12.06 21.06 -0.37
C GLN A 84 13.51 21.39 -0.72
N ARG A 85 14.35 20.36 -0.94
CA ARG A 85 15.74 20.56 -1.39
C ARG A 85 15.80 21.15 -2.79
N TYR A 86 14.95 20.69 -3.72
CA TYR A 86 14.88 21.26 -5.06
C TYR A 86 14.40 22.70 -5.04
N LEU A 87 13.37 23.02 -4.26
CA LEU A 87 12.92 24.41 -4.10
C LEU A 87 14.05 25.30 -3.60
N LYS A 88 14.78 24.86 -2.57
CA LYS A 88 15.94 25.61 -2.06
C LYS A 88 17.01 25.79 -3.14
N ALA A 89 17.30 24.76 -3.93
CA ALA A 89 18.27 24.88 -5.02
C ALA A 89 17.83 25.88 -6.10
N VAL A 90 16.53 25.98 -6.37
CA VAL A 90 15.96 26.99 -7.28
C VAL A 90 16.10 28.41 -6.70
N ASP A 91 15.89 28.57 -5.40
CA ASP A 91 16.10 29.85 -4.72
C ASP A 91 17.60 30.24 -4.70
N ASP A 92 18.50 29.31 -4.36
CA ASP A 92 19.95 29.53 -4.39
C ASP A 92 20.43 29.92 -5.80
N LEU A 93 19.83 29.33 -6.85
CA LEU A 93 20.12 29.69 -8.24
C LEU A 93 19.71 31.14 -8.56
N GLN A 94 18.60 31.62 -7.99
CA GLN A 94 18.19 33.02 -8.15
C GLN A 94 19.28 33.98 -7.67
N ASP A 95 19.84 33.71 -6.49
CA ASP A 95 20.91 34.51 -5.91
C ASP A 95 22.20 34.44 -6.74
N GLN A 96 22.53 33.26 -7.27
CA GLN A 96 23.67 33.10 -8.19
C GLN A 96 23.49 33.92 -9.47
N ILE A 97 22.30 33.92 -10.09
CA ILE A 97 22.03 34.74 -11.28
C ILE A 97 22.19 36.23 -10.95
N ARG A 98 21.67 36.70 -9.81
CA ARG A 98 21.82 38.12 -9.40
C ARG A 98 23.29 38.51 -9.25
N GLN A 99 24.11 37.62 -8.71
CA GLN A 99 25.55 37.86 -8.53
C GLN A 99 26.32 37.83 -9.85
N SER A 100 26.02 36.86 -10.73
CA SER A 100 26.70 36.71 -12.02
C SER A 100 26.27 37.75 -13.05
N PHE A 101 25.04 38.25 -12.98
CA PHE A 101 24.47 39.21 -13.93
C PHE A 101 24.00 40.48 -13.23
N THR A 102 24.94 41.23 -12.64
CA THR A 102 24.66 42.44 -11.84
C THR A 102 23.89 43.55 -12.58
N HIS A 103 23.94 43.57 -13.91
CA HIS A 103 23.24 44.53 -14.75
C HIS A 103 21.95 43.99 -15.38
N ALA A 104 21.58 42.74 -15.11
CA ALA A 104 20.34 42.18 -15.61
C ALA A 104 19.14 42.80 -14.88
N PRO A 105 18.06 43.18 -15.58
CA PRO A 105 16.80 43.57 -14.96
C PRO A 105 16.26 42.47 -14.04
N ASP A 106 15.74 42.83 -12.88
CA ASP A 106 15.13 41.90 -11.91
C ASP A 106 14.06 41.00 -12.54
N VAL A 107 13.31 41.52 -13.51
CA VAL A 107 12.29 40.77 -14.25
C VAL A 107 12.86 39.53 -14.92
N ILE A 108 14.09 39.59 -15.44
CA ILE A 108 14.74 38.44 -16.10
C ILE A 108 15.07 37.36 -15.07
N VAL A 109 15.62 37.77 -13.93
CA VAL A 109 15.95 36.86 -12.83
C VAL A 109 14.69 36.18 -12.30
N LEU A 110 13.62 36.95 -12.08
CA LEU A 110 12.33 36.44 -11.63
C LEU A 110 11.68 35.50 -12.67
N THR A 111 11.82 35.78 -13.97
CA THR A 111 11.30 34.92 -15.03
C THR A 111 11.99 33.56 -15.04
N ILE A 112 13.33 33.54 -14.89
CA ILE A 112 14.11 32.30 -14.82
C ILE A 112 13.75 31.50 -13.57
N HIS A 113 13.66 32.16 -12.42
CA HIS A 113 13.25 31.53 -11.16
C HIS A 113 11.83 30.94 -11.25
N HIS A 114 10.88 31.73 -11.78
CA HIS A 114 9.50 31.27 -11.94
C HIS A 114 9.41 30.06 -12.86
N HIS A 115 10.12 30.07 -13.99
CA HIS A 115 10.12 28.95 -14.92
C HIS A 115 10.74 27.68 -14.30
N ALA A 116 11.86 27.81 -13.56
CA ALA A 116 12.43 26.69 -12.81
C ALA A 116 11.41 26.09 -11.82
N LYS A 117 10.71 26.95 -11.08
CA LYS A 117 9.66 26.52 -10.15
C LYS A 117 8.50 25.83 -10.87
N GLN A 118 8.05 26.38 -11.99
CA GLN A 118 6.98 25.75 -12.80
C GLN A 118 7.38 24.35 -13.30
N LEU A 119 8.61 24.18 -13.80
CA LEU A 119 9.10 22.87 -14.23
C LEU A 119 9.18 21.87 -13.07
N LEU A 120 9.61 22.33 -11.89
CA LEU A 120 9.64 21.51 -10.67
C LEU A 120 8.22 21.08 -10.24
N ASP A 121 7.27 22.02 -10.23
CA ASP A 121 5.88 21.76 -9.86
C ASP A 121 5.21 20.81 -10.86
N GLN A 122 5.44 21.01 -12.16
CA GLN A 122 4.95 20.11 -13.21
C GLN A 122 5.49 18.69 -12.99
N MET A 123 6.81 18.54 -12.80
CA MET A 123 7.43 17.25 -12.53
C MET A 123 6.84 16.54 -11.29
N TRP A 124 6.57 17.28 -10.21
CA TRP A 124 6.07 16.69 -8.96
C TRP A 124 4.56 16.38 -8.99
N SER A 125 3.80 17.09 -9.82
CA SER A 125 2.35 16.90 -9.98
C SER A 125 1.95 15.81 -10.99
N THR A 126 2.91 15.29 -11.77
CA THR A 126 2.66 14.25 -12.76
C THR A 126 2.61 12.85 -12.12
N ASP A 127 1.48 12.16 -12.29
CA ASP A 127 1.27 10.79 -11.82
C ASP A 127 1.93 9.72 -12.71
N ASP A 128 2.04 9.97 -14.02
CA ASP A 128 2.67 9.05 -14.96
C ASP A 128 4.20 9.07 -14.81
N LEU A 129 4.80 7.91 -14.56
CA LEU A 129 6.24 7.81 -14.33
C LEU A 129 7.06 8.24 -15.56
N HIS A 130 6.60 7.90 -16.77
CA HIS A 130 7.34 8.20 -17.99
C HIS A 130 7.33 9.71 -18.27
N GLU A 131 6.17 10.34 -18.12
CA GLU A 131 6.03 11.78 -18.23
C GLU A 131 6.81 12.50 -17.12
N ARG A 132 6.76 12.03 -15.86
CA ARG A 132 7.54 12.60 -14.76
C ARG A 132 9.04 12.55 -15.03
N LEU A 133 9.56 11.43 -15.55
CA LEU A 133 10.98 11.32 -15.93
C LEU A 133 11.35 12.28 -17.09
N GLN A 134 10.42 12.52 -18.01
CA GLN A 134 10.64 13.49 -19.08
C GLN A 134 10.68 14.91 -18.53
N ARG A 135 9.76 15.28 -17.63
CA ARG A 135 9.77 16.57 -16.92
C ARG A 135 11.02 16.77 -16.08
N GLU A 136 11.52 15.71 -15.44
CA GLU A 136 12.78 15.75 -14.70
C GLU A 136 13.95 16.10 -15.61
N ARG A 137 14.04 15.50 -16.80
CA ARG A 137 15.08 15.84 -17.78
C ARG A 137 14.98 17.29 -18.25
N GLU A 138 13.76 17.79 -18.46
CA GLU A 138 13.51 19.20 -18.82
C GLU A 138 14.00 20.14 -17.72
N PHE A 139 13.64 19.86 -16.46
CA PHE A 139 14.05 20.63 -15.30
C PHE A 139 15.58 20.63 -15.11
N VAL A 140 16.22 19.46 -15.12
CA VAL A 140 17.68 19.34 -14.95
C VAL A 140 18.42 20.04 -16.11
N LYS A 141 17.94 19.88 -17.34
CA LYS A 141 18.51 20.57 -18.51
C LYS A 141 18.40 22.08 -18.37
N PHE A 142 17.26 22.59 -17.88
CA PHE A 142 17.08 24.01 -17.64
C PHE A 142 18.05 24.54 -16.58
N LEU A 143 18.10 23.92 -15.39
CA LEU A 143 19.03 24.32 -14.33
C LEU A 143 20.49 24.30 -14.79
N THR A 144 20.90 23.25 -15.49
CA THR A 144 22.26 23.12 -16.03
C THR A 144 22.57 24.25 -17.01
N THR A 145 21.61 24.59 -17.89
CA THR A 145 21.78 25.67 -18.86
C THR A 145 21.92 27.04 -18.18
N VAL A 146 21.12 27.29 -17.14
CA VAL A 146 21.23 28.52 -16.34
C VAL A 146 22.59 28.58 -15.64
N TYR A 147 23.02 27.48 -15.02
CA TYR A 147 24.32 27.41 -14.36
C TYR A 147 25.48 27.66 -15.35
N GLU A 148 25.45 27.05 -16.54
CA GLU A 148 26.43 27.32 -17.60
C GLU A 148 26.44 28.79 -18.04
N ASP A 149 25.27 29.42 -18.18
CA ASP A 149 25.16 30.85 -18.48
C ASP A 149 25.80 31.69 -17.37
N THR A 150 25.58 31.35 -16.09
CA THR A 150 26.20 32.06 -14.96
C THR A 150 27.72 31.93 -14.93
N LEU A 151 28.28 30.77 -15.33
CA LEU A 151 29.73 30.55 -15.42
C LEU A 151 30.38 31.34 -16.56
N GLN A 152 29.66 31.53 -17.67
CA GLN A 152 30.15 32.29 -18.83
C GLN A 152 30.13 33.81 -18.59
N SER A 153 29.37 34.28 -17.59
CA SER A 153 29.38 35.67 -17.14
C SER A 153 30.64 35.96 -16.31
N GLN A 154 31.79 36.17 -16.98
CA GLN A 154 33.01 36.54 -16.28
C GLN A 154 32.98 38.02 -15.82
N PRO A 155 33.47 38.32 -14.61
CA PRO A 155 33.56 39.68 -14.11
C PRO A 155 34.66 40.44 -14.88
N GLY A 156 34.26 41.33 -15.79
CA GLY A 156 35.19 42.19 -16.54
C GLY A 156 34.73 42.57 -17.94
N ASP A 157 33.76 41.86 -18.51
CA ASP A 157 33.22 42.21 -19.82
C ASP A 157 32.28 43.42 -19.71
N SER A 158 32.55 44.45 -20.51
CA SER A 158 31.90 45.77 -20.44
C SER A 158 30.49 45.80 -21.04
N GLN A 159 29.99 44.65 -21.51
CA GLN A 159 28.66 44.52 -22.08
C GLN A 159 27.73 43.82 -21.08
N PRO A 160 26.46 44.25 -20.96
CA PRO A 160 25.47 43.53 -20.18
C PRO A 160 25.24 42.15 -20.82
N LEU A 161 25.92 41.14 -20.31
CA LEU A 161 25.61 39.75 -20.64
C LEU A 161 24.30 39.39 -19.97
N LEU A 162 23.41 38.77 -20.74
CA LEU A 162 22.18 38.17 -20.25
C LEU A 162 22.31 36.64 -20.38
N PRO A 163 21.61 35.85 -19.55
CA PRO A 163 21.56 34.40 -19.67
C PRO A 163 20.72 33.98 -20.90
N ARG A 164 21.32 34.13 -22.08
CA ARG A 164 20.65 33.99 -23.38
C ARG A 164 20.19 32.55 -23.64
N ARG A 165 20.94 31.54 -23.18
CA ARG A 165 20.57 30.14 -23.41
C ARG A 165 19.39 29.76 -22.54
N ALA A 166 19.41 30.15 -21.27
CA ALA A 166 18.28 29.96 -20.37
C ALA A 166 17.02 30.67 -20.89
N LEU A 167 17.13 31.94 -21.28
CA LEU A 167 16.00 32.69 -21.85
C LEU A 167 15.45 32.04 -23.12
N LYS A 168 16.30 31.49 -23.97
CA LYS A 168 15.86 30.77 -25.17
C LYS A 168 15.07 29.51 -24.83
N LEU A 169 15.40 28.79 -23.76
CA LEU A 169 14.63 27.62 -23.33
C LEU A 169 13.23 28.03 -22.86
N ILE A 170 13.12 29.13 -22.11
CA ILE A 170 11.83 29.66 -21.65
C ILE A 170 10.96 30.08 -22.84
N LEU A 171 11.55 30.77 -23.83
CA LEU A 171 10.80 31.31 -24.98
C LEU A 171 10.41 30.23 -26.01
N ASN A 172 11.14 29.12 -26.07
CA ASN A 172 10.88 28.04 -27.02
C ASN A 172 9.96 26.93 -26.49
N ASN A 173 9.71 26.90 -25.18
CA ASN A 173 8.79 25.98 -24.51
C ASN A 173 7.72 26.80 -23.76
N PRO A 174 6.68 27.33 -24.45
CA PRO A 174 5.54 27.95 -23.80
C PRO A 174 4.70 26.95 -22.99
#